data_AF-A0A8J2P709-F1
#
_entry.id   AF-A0A8J2P709-F1
#
_cell.length_a   1.000
_cell.length_b   1.000
_cell.length_c   1.000
_cell.angle_alpha   90.00
_cell.angle_beta   90.00
_cell.angle_gamma   90.00
#
_symmetry.space_group_name_H-M   'P 1'
#
loop_
_entity.id
_entity.type
_entity.pdbx_description
1 polymer ?
#
loop_
_entity_poly.entity_id
_entity_poly.type
_entity_poly.pdbx_seq_one_letter_code
_entity_poly.pdbx_strand_id
1 'polypeptide(L)' 'VQTILHCAVSTKVADETGKLYRNCDHWVTTSNLAEDLGKKLWEASEDLVVQKAKVMNI' A
#
# COMPACT_ATOMS: atom_id res chain seq x y z
N VAL A 1 -5.14 16.46 1.32
CA VAL A 1 -6.33 15.78 0.71
C VAL A 1 -6.25 15.71 -0.82
N GLN A 2 -5.73 16.73 -1.51
CA GLN A 2 -5.64 16.78 -2.98
C GLN A 2 -4.97 15.56 -3.64
N THR A 3 -3.83 15.07 -3.12
CA THR A 3 -3.12 13.91 -3.71
C THR A 3 -3.98 12.64 -3.72
N ILE A 4 -4.79 12.42 -2.70
CA ILE A 4 -5.68 11.24 -2.62
C ILE A 4 -6.70 11.32 -3.76
N LEU A 5 -7.32 12.50 -3.96
CA LEU A 5 -8.24 12.72 -5.08
C LEU A 5 -7.54 12.58 -6.43
N HIS A 6 -6.31 13.10 -6.57
CA HIS A 6 -5.52 12.92 -7.78
C HIS A 6 -5.34 11.43 -8.11
N CYS A 7 -4.91 10.61 -7.16
CA CYS A 7 -4.74 9.17 -7.38
C CYS A 7 -6.06 8.43 -7.61
N ALA A 8 -7.16 8.87 -6.99
CA ALA A 8 -8.44 8.15 -7.05
C ALA A 8 -9.27 8.46 -8.30
N VAL A 9 -9.20 9.69 -8.83
CA VAL A 9 -10.14 10.13 -9.89
C VAL A 9 -9.49 10.78 -11.11
N SER A 10 -8.19 11.10 -11.08
CA SER A 10 -7.54 11.74 -12.22
C SER A 10 -7.28 10.74 -13.35
N THR A 11 -7.79 11.03 -14.55
CA THR A 11 -7.48 10.26 -15.76
C THR A 11 -5.99 10.25 -16.11
N LYS A 12 -5.23 11.24 -15.63
CA LYS A 12 -3.77 11.34 -15.88
C LYS A 12 -2.95 10.20 -15.28
N VAL A 13 -3.49 9.52 -14.26
CA VAL A 13 -2.79 8.44 -13.54
C VAL A 13 -3.61 7.14 -13.54
N ALA A 14 -4.68 7.07 -14.33
CA ALA A 14 -5.62 5.95 -14.31
C ALA A 14 -4.97 4.61 -14.68
N ASP A 15 -3.98 4.64 -15.58
CA ASP A 15 -3.28 3.45 -16.06
C ASP A 15 -1.92 3.22 -15.36
N GLU A 16 -1.62 3.98 -14.30
CA GLU A 16 -0.35 3.89 -13.57
C GLU A 16 -0.50 3.01 -12.32
N THR A 17 0.38 2.02 -12.17
CA THR A 17 0.39 1.12 -11.00
C THR A 17 1.76 1.11 -10.33
N GLY A 18 1.80 0.76 -9.05
CA GLY A 18 3.05 0.62 -8.28
C GLY A 18 3.80 1.93 -7.97
N LYS A 19 3.25 3.10 -8.36
CA LYS A 19 3.84 4.42 -8.10
C LYS A 19 3.37 5.00 -6.77
N LEU A 20 4.22 5.81 -6.14
CA LEU A 20 3.87 6.61 -4.98
C LEU A 20 3.72 8.08 -5.40
N TYR A 21 2.79 8.80 -4.76
CA TYR A 21 2.53 10.20 -5.07
C TYR A 21 2.55 11.07 -3.83
N ARG A 22 3.06 12.29 -3.99
CA ARG A 22 3.03 13.35 -2.99
C ARG A 22 2.81 14.67 -3.71
N ASN A 23 1.98 15.56 -3.14
CA ASN A 23 1.62 16.84 -3.76
C ASN A 23 1.13 16.72 -5.22
N CYS A 24 0.36 15.66 -5.52
CA CYS A 24 -0.15 15.33 -6.86
C CYS A 24 0.92 15.07 -7.93
N ASP A 25 2.12 14.66 -7.52
CA ASP A 25 3.21 14.32 -8.42
C ASP A 25 3.87 13.00 -7.99
N HIS A 26 4.55 12.36 -8.94
CA HIS A 26 5.28 11.13 -8.69
C HIS A 26 6.38 11.37 -7.66
N TRP A 27 6.43 10.50 -6.66
CA TRP A 27 7.36 10.60 -5.55
C TRP A 27 8.19 9.34 -5.43
N VAL A 28 9.51 9.50 -5.51
CA VAL A 28 10.46 8.42 -5.25
C VAL A 28 10.84 8.47 -3.77
N THR A 29 10.57 7.37 -3.06
CA THR A 29 10.95 7.24 -1.65
C THR A 29 12.46 7.03 -1.50
N THR A 30 13.01 7.45 -0.37
CA THR A 30 14.38 7.09 0.05
C THR A 30 14.44 5.72 0.71
N SER A 31 13.29 5.13 1.07
CA SER A 31 13.21 3.80 1.67
C SER A 31 13.47 2.70 0.65
N ASN A 32 14.14 1.64 1.07
CA ASN A 32 14.29 0.45 0.25
C ASN A 32 12.99 -0.38 0.24
N LEU A 33 12.26 -0.35 -0.87
CA LEU A 33 11.03 -1.14 -1.06
C LEU A 33 11.37 -2.46 -1.75
N ALA A 34 12.05 -3.35 -1.03
CA ALA A 34 12.39 -4.67 -1.54
C ALA A 34 11.13 -5.55 -1.66
N GLU A 35 10.94 -6.17 -2.83
CA GLU A 35 9.76 -7.00 -3.12
C GLU A 35 9.60 -8.18 -2.16
N ASP A 36 10.72 -8.82 -1.79
CA ASP A 36 10.72 -9.97 -0.88
C ASP A 36 10.26 -9.58 0.54
N LEU A 37 10.65 -8.38 0.98
CA LEU A 37 10.22 -7.84 2.27
C LEU A 37 8.72 -7.55 2.28
N GLY A 38 8.17 -7.03 1.16
CA GLY A 38 6.74 -6.80 1.01
C GLY A 38 5.92 -8.09 1.14
N LYS A 39 6.36 -9.18 0.52
CA LYS A 39 5.71 -10.50 0.61
C LYS A 39 5.75 -11.07 2.03
N LYS A 40 6.92 -11.05 2.67
CA LYS A 40 7.08 -11.50 4.06
C LYS A 40 6.19 -10.72 5.02
N LEU A 41 6.08 -9.41 4.83
CA LEU A 41 5.21 -8.56 5.66
C LEU A 41 3.74 -8.90 5.47
N TRP A 42 3.31 -9.19 4.24
CA TRP A 42 1.94 -9.61 3.94
C TRP A 42 1.60 -10.91 4.68
N GLU A 43 2.42 -11.96 4.51
CA GLU A 43 2.24 -13.26 5.15
C GLU A 43 2.16 -13.14 6.68
N ALA A 44 3.11 -12.42 7.30
CA ALA A 44 3.10 -12.20 8.74
C ALA A 44 1.86 -11.43 9.22
N SER A 45 1.36 -10.48 8.42
CA SER A 45 0.17 -9.71 8.76
C SER A 45 -1.09 -10.56 8.71
N GLU A 46 -1.24 -11.42 7.70
CA GLU A 46 -2.36 -12.37 7.60
C GLU A 46 -2.36 -13.31 8.79
N ASP A 47 -1.21 -13.89 9.15
CA ASP A 47 -1.08 -14.78 10.30
C ASP A 47 -1.51 -14.10 11.60
N LEU A 48 -1.06 -12.86 11.83
CA LEU A 48 -1.42 -12.10 13.02
C LEU A 48 -2.92 -11.78 13.09
N VAL A 49 -3.55 -11.44 11.97
CA VAL A 49 -4.99 -11.18 11.91
C VAL A 49 -5.78 -12.46 12.18
N VAL A 50 -5.38 -13.58 11.57
CA VAL A 50 -6.01 -14.90 11.79
C VAL A 50 -5.87 -15.35 13.24
N GLN A 51 -4.69 -15.19 13.83
CA GLN A 51 -4.47 -15.50 15.25
C GLN A 51 -5.36 -14.64 16.14
N LYS A 52 -5.46 -13.34 15.85
CA LYS A 52 -6.35 -12.44 16.59
C LYS A 52 -7.82 -12.84 16.46
N ALA A 53 -8.28 -13.23 15.26
CA ALA A 53 -9.64 -13.70 15.04
C ALA A 53 -9.95 -14.96 15.86
N LYS A 54 -9.03 -15.93 15.88
CA LYS A 54 -9.14 -17.15 16.71
C LYS A 54 -9.25 -16.83 18.21
N VAL A 55 -8.47 -15.86 18.70
CA VAL A 55 -8.55 -15.40 20.09
C VAL A 55 -9.90 -14.72 20.39
N MET A 56 -10.50 -14.06 19.39
CA MET A 56 -11.79 -13.38 19.52
C MET A 56 -13.01 -14.30 19.32
N ASN A 57 -12.82 -15.59 19.02
CA ASN A 57 -13.90 -16.58 18.83
C ASN A 57 -14.94 -16.17 17.76
N ILE A 58 -14.48 -15.51 16.69
CA ILE A 58 -15.25 -15.21 15.48
C ILE A 58 -14.76 -16.10 14.35
#